data_AF-A0A1I2YM86-F1
#
_entry.id   AF-A0A1I2YM86-F1
#
_cell.length_a   1.000
_cell.length_b   1.000
_cell.length_c   1.000
_cell.angle_alpha   90.00
_cell.angle_beta   90.00
_cell.angle_gamma   90.00
#
_symmetry.space_group_name_H-M   'P 1'
#
loop_
_entity.id
_entity.type
_entity.pdbx_description
1 polymer ?
#
loop_
_entity_poly.entity_id
_entity_poly.type
_entity_poly.pdbx_seq_one_letter_code
_entity_poly.pdbx_strand_id
1 'polypeptide(L)' 'MRLQGKVAVVTGAAFGMGKAIAELFAKEGSKVVVSDIILEQRMQQ' A
#
# COMPACT_ATOMS: atom_id res chain seq x y z
N MET A 1 -16.01 -3.52 -6.01
CA MET A 1 -14.95 -2.53 -5.72
C MET A 1 -15.42 -1.60 -4.61
N ARG A 2 -15.05 -1.91 -3.36
CA ARG A 2 -15.49 -1.18 -2.16
C ARG A 2 -14.83 0.20 -2.02
N LEU A 3 -13.64 0.38 -2.61
CA LEU A 3 -12.83 1.60 -2.46
C LEU A 3 -12.75 2.45 -3.74
N GLN A 4 -13.60 2.16 -4.73
CA GLN A 4 -13.63 2.85 -6.01
C GLN A 4 -13.71 4.37 -5.82
N GLY A 5 -12.77 5.09 -6.45
CA GLY A 5 -12.75 6.56 -6.46
C GLY A 5 -12.30 7.20 -5.14
N LYS A 6 -11.89 6.40 -4.14
CA LYS A 6 -11.29 6.91 -2.90
C LYS A 6 -9.79 7.13 -3.05
N VAL A 7 -9.23 7.97 -2.17
CA VAL A 7 -7.80 8.11 -1.98
C VAL A 7 -7.42 7.49 -0.64
N ALA A 8 -6.41 6.63 -0.62
CA ALA A 8 -5.92 5.98 0.59
C ALA A 8 -4.43 6.34 0.83
N VAL A 9 -4.08 6.68 2.05
CA VAL A 9 -2.68 6.89 2.48
C VAL A 9 -2.28 5.72 3.35
N VAL A 10 -1.22 5.02 2.97
CA VAL A 10 -0.71 3.84 3.69
C VAL A 10 0.72 4.12 4.14
N THR A 11 0.93 4.14 5.46
CA THR A 11 2.25 4.25 6.09
C THR A 11 2.86 2.87 6.35
N GLY A 12 4.19 2.76 6.40
CA GLY A 12 4.86 1.47 6.57
C GLY A 12 4.67 0.53 5.36
N ALA A 13 4.52 1.11 4.17
CA ALA A 13 4.10 0.39 2.97
C ALA A 13 5.25 -0.27 2.18
N ALA A 14 6.50 -0.17 2.62
CA ALA A 14 7.64 -0.74 1.90
C ALA A 14 7.62 -2.28 1.88
N PHE A 15 7.11 -2.92 2.94
CA PHE A 15 7.07 -4.38 3.07
C PHE A 15 5.92 -4.87 3.99
N GLY A 16 5.78 -6.19 4.10
CA GLY A 16 4.86 -6.83 5.03
C GLY A 16 3.39 -6.41 4.84
N MET A 17 2.70 -6.17 5.97
CA MET A 17 1.27 -5.83 5.97
C MET A 17 0.97 -4.51 5.26
N GLY A 18 1.81 -3.49 5.43
CA GLY A 18 1.55 -2.18 4.79
C GLY A 18 1.57 -2.30 3.26
N LYS A 19 2.52 -3.05 2.70
CA LYS A 19 2.55 -3.37 1.26
C LYS A 19 1.28 -4.13 0.83
N ALA A 20 0.91 -5.18 1.57
CA ALA A 20 -0.27 -5.98 1.24
C ALA A 20 -1.57 -5.16 1.28
N ILE A 21 -1.71 -4.24 2.24
CA ILE A 21 -2.85 -3.32 2.35
C ILE A 21 -2.87 -2.35 1.17
N ALA A 22 -1.74 -1.74 0.83
CA ALA A 22 -1.63 -0.83 -0.31
C ALA A 22 -2.03 -1.51 -1.63
N GLU A 23 -1.56 -2.74 -1.86
CA GLU A 23 -1.92 -3.54 -3.03
C GLU A 23 -3.40 -3.89 -3.08
N LEU A 24 -3.96 -4.33 -1.94
CA LEU A 24 -5.40 -4.64 -1.85
C LEU A 24 -6.26 -3.41 -2.12
N PHE A 25 -5.87 -2.26 -1.55
CA PHE A 25 -6.63 -1.02 -1.72
C PHE A 25 -6.59 -0.50 -3.15
N ALA A 26 -5.46 -0.67 -3.84
CA ALA A 26 -5.36 -0.37 -5.27
C ALA A 26 -6.28 -1.29 -6.10
N LYS A 27 -6.29 -2.60 -5.81
CA LYS A 27 -7.17 -3.58 -6.47
C LYS A 27 -8.66 -3.27 -6.26
N GLU A 28 -9.02 -2.73 -5.10
CA GLU A 28 -10.38 -2.31 -4.77
C GLU A 28 -10.79 -0.95 -5.39
N GLY A 29 -9.93 -0.32 -6.20
CA GLY A 29 -10.25 0.85 -7.02
C GLY A 29 -9.86 2.20 -6.41
N SER A 30 -9.05 2.21 -5.34
CA SER A 30 -8.55 3.46 -4.76
C SER A 30 -7.27 3.94 -5.43
N LYS A 31 -7.04 5.25 -5.40
CA LYS A 31 -5.72 5.85 -5.63
C LYS A 31 -4.93 5.77 -4.33
N VAL A 32 -3.78 5.11 -4.34
CA VAL A 32 -3.00 4.84 -3.12
C VAL A 32 -1.75 5.70 -3.08
N VAL A 33 -1.54 6.40 -1.98
CA VAL A 33 -0.28 7.05 -1.61
C VAL A 33 0.45 6.14 -0.64
N VAL A 34 1.68 5.75 -0.97
CA VAL A 34 2.55 4.95 -0.12
C VAL A 34 3.57 5.85 0.57
N SER A 35 3.72 5.68 1.89
CA SER A 35 4.69 6.41 2.69
C SER A 35 5.49 5.43 3.55
N ASP A 36 6.79 5.48 3.44
CA ASP A 36 7.70 4.71 4.28
C ASP A 36 9.02 5.46 4.43
N ILE A 37 9.74 5.18 5.50
CA ILE A 37 11.10 5.69 5.72
C ILE A 37 12.14 4.82 4.99
N ILE A 38 11.74 3.60 4.58
CA ILE A 38 12.57 2.67 3.82
C ILE A 38 12.11 2.72 2.35
N LEU A 39 13.02 3.12 1.46
CA LEU A 39 12.76 3.14 0.00
C LEU A 39 13.00 1.79 -0.68
N GLU A 40 13.78 0.91 -0.03
CA GLU A 40 14.21 -0.36 -0.61
C GLU A 40 13.35 -1.53 -0.12
N GLN A 41 12.94 -2.40 -1.04
CA GLN A 41 12.26 -3.63 -0.65
C GLN A 41 13.23 -4.56 0.08
N ARG A 42 12.91 -4.88 1.34
CA ARG A 42 13.55 -5.97 2.05
C ARG A 42 12.94 -7.29 1.60
N MET A 43 13.74 -8.14 0.99
CA MET A 43 13.35 -9.53 0.72
C MET A 43 13.29 -10.25 2.08
N GLN A 44 12.13 -10.80 2.45
CA GLN A 44 12.05 -11.71 3.59
C GLN A 44 12.74 -13.01 3.18
N GLN A 45 13.88 -13.30 3.81
CA GLN A 45 14.52 -14.62 3.76
C GLN A 45 13.71 -15.63 4.57
#